data_AF-A0A814V4N0-F1
#
_entry.id   AF-A0A814V4N0-F1
#
_cell.length_a   1.000
_cell.length_b   1.000
_cell.length_c   1.000
_cell.angle_alpha   90.00
_cell.angle_beta   90.00
_cell.angle_gamma   90.00
#
_symmetry.space_group_name_H-M   'P 1'
#
loop_
_entity.id
_entity.type
_entity.pdbx_description
1 polymer ?
#
loop_
_entity_poly.entity_id
_entity_poly.type
_entity_poly.pdbx_seq_one_letter_code
_entity_poly.pdbx_strand_id
1 'polypeptide(L)'
;MTEYLKKVAQHLDEESHRVESYLHPSTLASLIKKVEEILIYDQLEAIYTEVKTLLHNEKYSDLALLFKLVARVPNVTVKSKNIVEDHFCLMGIEAIRRIGKTVINVKNPKLYVETILDNHIEFFKLVRCFLNNDQHFIAALNKTCGNFY
;
A
#
# COMPACT_ATOMS: atom_id res chain seq x y z
N MET A 1 2.22 -9.71 11.47
CA MET A 1 1.19 -8.68 11.74
C MET A 1 -0.03 -8.86 10.83
N THR A 2 0.12 -9.37 9.61
CA THR A 2 -0.99 -9.68 8.69
C THR A 2 -2.19 -10.42 9.32
N GLU A 3 -1.94 -11.49 10.07
CA GLU A 3 -3.02 -12.27 10.71
C GLU A 3 -3.78 -11.47 11.77
N TYR A 4 -3.08 -10.59 12.48
CA TYR A 4 -3.70 -9.66 13.42
C TYR A 4 -4.65 -8.71 12.70
N LEU A 5 -4.22 -8.11 11.58
CA LEU A 5 -5.07 -7.18 10.80
C LEU A 5 -6.31 -7.87 10.21
N LYS A 6 -6.22 -9.14 9.82
CA LYS A 6 -7.40 -9.94 9.40
C LYS A 6 -8.41 -10.08 10.55
N LYS A 7 -7.93 -10.37 11.76
CA LYS A 7 -8.78 -10.42 12.95
C LYS A 7 -9.38 -9.06 13.31
N VAL A 8 -8.63 -7.97 13.16
CA VAL A 8 -9.16 -6.61 13.38
C VAL A 8 -10.29 -6.29 12.41
N ALA A 9 -10.14 -6.63 11.12
CA ALA A 9 -11.21 -6.43 10.13
C ALA A 9 -12.46 -7.24 10.50
N GLN A 10 -12.30 -8.52 10.84
CA GLN A 10 -13.41 -9.36 11.30
C GLN A 10 -14.08 -8.77 12.55
N HIS A 11 -13.30 -8.31 13.52
CA HIS A 11 -13.83 -7.77 14.77
C HIS A 11 -14.62 -6.47 14.55
N LEU A 12 -14.19 -5.59 13.64
CA LEU A 12 -14.95 -4.39 13.27
C LEU A 12 -16.31 -4.72 12.66
N ASP A 13 -16.39 -5.76 11.83
CA ASP A 13 -17.64 -6.23 11.24
C ASP A 13 -18.55 -6.85 12.30
N GLU A 14 -18.00 -7.68 13.20
CA GLU A 14 -18.71 -8.27 14.34
C GLU A 14 -19.30 -7.21 15.28
N GLU A 15 -18.52 -6.19 15.62
CA GLU A 15 -18.95 -5.09 16.50
C GLU A 15 -20.05 -4.24 15.85
N SER A 16 -19.96 -4.01 14.54
CA SER A 16 -21.00 -3.31 13.78
C SER A 16 -22.31 -4.12 13.80
N HIS A 17 -22.24 -5.42 13.51
CA HIS A 17 -23.40 -6.31 13.54
C HIS A 17 -24.01 -6.46 14.94
N ARG A 18 -23.18 -6.47 15.99
CA ARG A 18 -23.63 -6.53 17.38
C ARG A 18 -24.44 -5.30 17.76
N VAL A 19 -24.01 -4.12 17.32
CA VAL A 19 -24.76 -2.89 17.57
C VAL A 19 -26.11 -2.92 16.86
N GLU A 20 -26.14 -3.32 15.58
CA GLU A 20 -27.38 -3.43 14.81
C GLU A 20 -28.38 -4.42 15.44
N SER A 21 -27.88 -5.51 16.02
CA SER A 21 -28.72 -6.59 16.55
C SER A 21 -29.21 -6.34 17.99
N TYR A 22 -28.39 -5.71 18.84
CA TYR A 22 -28.59 -5.73 20.29
C TYR A 22 -28.47 -4.36 20.98
N LEU A 23 -28.00 -3.31 20.32
CA LEU A 23 -27.73 -2.02 20.96
C LEU A 23 -28.43 -0.87 20.24
N HIS A 24 -28.48 0.28 20.89
CA HIS A 24 -29.01 1.48 20.24
C HIS A 24 -28.00 2.00 19.20
N PRO A 25 -28.45 2.44 18.00
CA PRO A 25 -27.55 2.91 16.92
C PRO A 25 -26.58 4.02 17.33
N SER A 26 -26.94 4.84 18.32
CA SER A 26 -26.05 5.89 18.85
C SER A 26 -24.75 5.36 19.48
N THR A 27 -24.71 4.08 19.85
CA THR A 27 -23.52 3.45 20.44
C THR A 27 -22.47 3.10 19.38
N LEU A 28 -22.85 2.97 18.11
CA LEU A 28 -21.95 2.51 17.04
C LEU A 28 -20.72 3.41 16.90
N ALA A 29 -20.94 4.72 16.80
CA ALA A 29 -19.87 5.66 16.49
C ALA A 29 -18.78 5.71 17.57
N SER A 30 -19.16 5.71 18.86
CA SER A 30 -18.21 5.76 19.97
C SER A 30 -17.47 4.42 20.13
N LEU A 31 -18.17 3.31 19.91
CA LEU A 31 -17.58 1.96 19.95
C LEU A 31 -16.55 1.76 18.86
N ILE A 32 -16.92 2.00 17.59
CA ILE A 32 -16.02 1.83 16.44
C ILE A 32 -14.79 2.72 16.58
N LYS A 33 -14.97 3.98 17.00
CA LYS A 33 -13.84 4.89 17.26
C LYS A 33 -12.86 4.31 18.29
N LYS A 34 -13.36 3.70 19.36
CA LYS A 34 -12.51 3.11 20.41
C LYS A 34 -11.78 1.85 19.92
N VAL A 35 -12.45 1.03 19.12
CA VAL A 35 -11.85 -0.15 18.48
C VAL A 35 -10.74 0.28 17.52
N GLU A 36 -10.98 1.29 16.68
CA GLU A 36 -9.98 1.82 15.74
C GLU A 36 -8.77 2.42 16.45
N GLU A 37 -8.98 3.14 17.57
CA GLU A 37 -7.90 3.67 18.40
C GLU A 37 -6.99 2.54 18.91
N ILE A 38 -7.57 1.54 19.59
CA ILE A 38 -6.78 0.50 20.27
C ILE A 38 -6.17 -0.50 19.27
N LEU A 39 -6.93 -0.89 18.23
CA LEU A 39 -6.53 -1.97 17.34
C LEU A 39 -5.78 -1.51 16.09
N ILE A 40 -5.87 -0.22 15.73
CA ILE A 40 -5.21 0.31 14.53
C ILE A 40 -4.23 1.41 14.93
N TYR A 41 -4.69 2.46 15.61
CA TYR A 41 -3.85 3.63 15.92
C TYR A 41 -2.67 3.26 16.82
N ASP A 42 -2.92 2.53 17.92
CA ASP A 42 -1.86 2.13 18.85
C ASP A 42 -0.84 1.15 18.23
N GLN A 43 -1.21 0.49 17.12
CA GLN A 43 -0.37 -0.48 16.42
C GLN A 43 0.32 0.09 15.18
N LEU A 44 0.23 1.40 14.92
CA LEU A 44 0.69 2.00 13.67
C LEU A 44 2.16 1.77 13.36
N GLU A 45 3.05 1.83 14.33
CA GLU A 45 4.48 1.60 14.11
C GLU A 45 4.76 0.17 13.62
N ALA A 46 4.08 -0.81 14.22
CA ALA A 46 4.21 -2.21 13.84
C ALA A 46 3.56 -2.46 12.46
N ILE A 47 2.43 -1.80 12.18
CA ILE A 47 1.80 -1.78 10.85
C ILE A 47 2.76 -1.23 9.79
N TYR A 48 3.41 -0.10 10.03
CA TYR A 48 4.37 0.50 9.09
C TYR A 48 5.59 -0.38 8.84
N THR A 49 6.04 -1.10 9.85
CA THR A 49 7.13 -2.07 9.69
C THR A 49 6.68 -3.24 8.81
N GLU A 50 5.46 -3.73 9.01
CA GLU A 50 4.88 -4.80 8.19
C GLU A 50 4.69 -4.36 6.73
N VAL A 51 4.29 -3.11 6.46
CA VAL A 51 4.18 -2.57 5.09
C VAL A 51 5.46 -2.81 4.29
N LYS A 52 6.62 -2.51 4.88
CA LYS A 52 7.92 -2.71 4.22
C LYS A 52 8.17 -4.19 3.91
N THR A 53 7.86 -5.07 4.85
CA THR A 53 8.01 -6.52 4.68
C THR A 53 7.07 -7.07 3.61
N LEU A 54 5.82 -6.60 3.55
CA LEU A 54 4.86 -7.06 2.55
C LEU A 54 5.19 -6.53 1.15
N LEU A 55 5.70 -5.31 1.05
CA LEU A 55 6.16 -4.77 -0.22
C LEU A 55 7.37 -5.55 -0.76
N HIS A 56 8.35 -5.87 0.10
CA HIS A 56 9.50 -6.69 -0.27
C HIS A 56 9.10 -8.10 -0.75
N ASN A 57 8.07 -8.69 -0.13
CA ASN A 57 7.57 -10.01 -0.47
C ASN A 57 6.44 -9.99 -1.51
N GLU A 58 6.17 -8.84 -2.13
CA GLU A 58 5.15 -8.67 -3.17
C GLU A 58 3.75 -9.16 -2.75
N LYS A 59 3.42 -9.05 -1.45
CA LYS A 59 2.13 -9.49 -0.89
C LYS A 59 1.06 -8.41 -0.99
N TYR A 60 0.67 -8.09 -2.22
CA TYR A 60 -0.25 -6.99 -2.52
C TYR A 60 -1.64 -7.17 -1.91
N SER A 61 -2.19 -8.39 -1.85
CA SER A 61 -3.52 -8.58 -1.21
C SER A 61 -3.52 -8.19 0.27
N ASP A 62 -2.45 -8.50 1.00
CA ASP A 62 -2.34 -8.20 2.43
C ASP A 62 -2.07 -6.71 2.66
N LEU A 63 -1.31 -6.06 1.77
CA LEU A 63 -1.13 -4.61 1.79
C LEU A 63 -2.45 -3.86 1.57
N ALA A 64 -3.34 -4.35 0.69
CA ALA A 64 -4.61 -3.69 0.40
C ALA A 64 -5.52 -3.68 1.63
N LEU A 65 -5.56 -4.79 2.36
CA LEU A 65 -6.25 -4.88 3.65
C LEU A 65 -5.68 -3.88 4.66
N LEU A 66 -4.35 -3.79 4.74
CA LEU A 66 -3.66 -2.87 5.64
C LEU A 66 -4.05 -1.41 5.35
N PHE A 67 -4.01 -0.97 4.08
CA PHE A 67 -4.41 0.40 3.73
C PHE A 67 -5.88 0.66 4.00
N LYS A 68 -6.76 -0.31 3.73
CA LYS A 68 -8.19 -0.19 4.06
C LYS A 68 -8.40 0.08 5.55
N LEU A 69 -7.64 -0.58 6.43
CA LEU A 69 -7.73 -0.39 7.87
C LEU A 69 -7.10 0.94 8.31
N VAL A 70 -5.91 1.28 7.82
CA VAL A 70 -5.23 2.55 8.17
C VAL A 70 -6.04 3.77 7.71
N ALA A 71 -6.75 3.67 6.58
CA ALA A 71 -7.60 4.75 6.06
C ALA A 71 -8.77 5.10 6.98
N ARG A 72 -9.14 4.22 7.92
CA ARG A 72 -10.17 4.49 8.93
C ARG A 72 -9.71 5.48 9.99
N VAL A 73 -8.40 5.63 10.18
CA VAL A 73 -7.83 6.50 11.19
C VAL A 73 -7.44 7.85 10.57
N PRO A 74 -8.06 8.97 11.00
CA PRO A 74 -7.78 10.28 10.43
C PRO A 74 -6.34 10.73 10.70
N ASN A 75 -5.79 11.55 9.79
CA ASN A 75 -4.42 12.12 9.85
C ASN A 75 -3.24 11.14 9.73
N VAL A 76 -3.50 9.83 9.68
CA VAL A 76 -2.47 8.79 9.60
C VAL A 76 -2.15 8.41 8.15
N THR A 77 -3.16 8.54 7.27
CA THR A 77 -3.10 8.13 5.87
C THR A 77 -1.93 8.77 5.09
N VAL A 78 -1.52 10.00 5.43
CA VAL A 78 -0.42 10.70 4.74
C VAL A 78 0.93 10.00 4.96
N LYS A 79 1.24 9.57 6.19
CA LYS A 79 2.50 8.88 6.48
C LYS A 79 2.55 7.51 5.81
N SER A 80 1.43 6.79 5.80
CA SER A 80 1.32 5.51 5.10
C SER A 80 1.53 5.64 3.59
N LYS A 81 0.99 6.72 2.99
CA LYS A 81 1.16 7.07 1.58
C LYS A 81 2.62 7.30 1.21
N ASN A 82 3.33 8.09 2.00
CA ASN A 82 4.74 8.40 1.75
C ASN A 82 5.62 7.16 1.82
N ILE A 83 5.39 6.25 2.78
CA ILE A 83 6.17 5.00 2.90
C ILE A 83 6.04 4.14 1.64
N VAL A 84 4.84 4.09 1.07
CA VAL A 84 4.57 3.34 -0.16
C VAL A 84 5.21 4.00 -1.37
N GLU A 85 5.08 5.32 -1.48
CA GLU A 85 5.70 6.10 -2.55
C GLU A 85 7.22 5.93 -2.55
N ASP A 86 7.87 6.08 -1.39
CA ASP A 86 9.30 5.89 -1.22
C ASP A 86 9.73 4.46 -1.61
N HIS A 87 8.95 3.45 -1.21
CA HIS A 87 9.28 2.07 -1.53
C HIS A 87 9.15 1.77 -3.03
N PHE A 88 8.06 2.21 -3.66
CA PHE A 88 7.88 2.05 -5.11
C PHE A 88 8.94 2.81 -5.90
N CYS A 89 9.35 4.00 -5.43
CA CYS A 89 10.47 4.74 -6.00
C CYS A 89 11.75 3.90 -5.96
N LEU A 90 12.10 3.38 -4.78
CA LEU A 90 13.30 2.56 -4.59
C LEU A 90 13.26 1.28 -5.45
N MET A 91 12.11 0.60 -5.52
CA MET A 91 11.93 -0.56 -6.41
C MET A 91 12.17 -0.20 -7.88
N GLY A 92 11.64 0.94 -8.34
CA GLY A 92 11.86 1.44 -9.70
C GLY A 92 13.34 1.71 -9.98
N ILE A 93 14.05 2.37 -9.06
CA ILE A 93 15.48 2.66 -9.19
C ILE A 93 16.28 1.36 -9.26
N GLU A 94 15.99 0.41 -8.38
CA GLU A 94 16.65 -0.89 -8.31
C GLU A 94 16.44 -1.70 -9.60
N ALA A 95 15.22 -1.68 -10.14
CA ALA A 95 14.87 -2.34 -11.40
C ALA A 95 15.64 -1.77 -12.58
N ILE A 96 15.64 -0.44 -12.75
CA ILE A 96 16.39 0.24 -13.81
C ILE A 96 17.89 -0.03 -13.68
N ARG A 97 18.44 0.03 -12.46
CA ARG A 97 19.85 -0.25 -12.20
C ARG A 97 20.23 -1.69 -12.57
N ARG A 98 19.37 -2.66 -12.28
CA ARG A 98 19.58 -4.07 -12.64
C ARG A 98 19.59 -4.24 -14.16
N ILE A 99 18.65 -3.59 -14.86
CA ILE A 99 18.59 -3.58 -16.34
C ILE A 99 19.81 -2.90 -16.95
N GLY A 100 20.25 -1.76 -16.40
CA GLY A 100 21.50 -1.10 -16.79
C GLY A 100 22.68 -2.06 -16.76
N LYS A 101 22.83 -2.84 -15.68
CA LYS A 101 23.91 -3.82 -15.57
C LYS A 101 23.79 -4.99 -16.55
N THR A 102 22.59 -5.49 -16.84
CA THR A 102 22.41 -6.61 -17.78
C THR A 102 22.55 -6.17 -19.23
N VAL A 103 22.14 -4.95 -19.56
CA VAL A 103 22.14 -4.43 -20.93
C VAL A 103 23.43 -3.70 -21.29
N ILE A 104 24.25 -3.22 -20.34
CA ILE A 104 25.63 -2.78 -20.65
C ILE A 104 26.43 -3.89 -21.36
N ASN A 105 26.11 -5.17 -21.11
CA ASN A 105 26.70 -6.31 -21.82
C ASN A 105 26.15 -6.51 -23.24
N VAL A 106 25.04 -5.88 -23.58
CA VAL A 106 24.37 -5.97 -24.88
C VAL A 106 24.51 -4.62 -25.58
N LYS A 107 25.41 -4.51 -26.57
CA LYS A 107 25.66 -3.29 -27.36
C LYS A 107 24.48 -2.90 -28.28
N ASN A 108 23.24 -2.95 -27.80
CA ASN A 108 22.03 -2.60 -28.53
C ASN A 108 21.18 -1.60 -27.72
N PRO A 109 21.33 -0.29 -28.00
CA PRO A 109 20.57 0.78 -27.32
C PRO A 109 19.06 0.66 -27.48
N LYS A 110 18.57 0.06 -28.57
CA LYS A 110 17.12 -0.12 -28.80
C LYS A 110 16.54 -1.13 -27.82
N LEU A 111 17.20 -2.27 -27.65
CA LEU A 111 16.80 -3.30 -26.69
C LEU A 111 16.83 -2.79 -25.25
N TYR A 112 17.78 -1.90 -24.92
CA TYR A 112 17.83 -1.22 -23.63
C TYR A 112 16.55 -0.43 -23.33
N VAL A 113 16.17 0.44 -24.27
CA VAL A 113 15.00 1.31 -24.13
C VAL A 113 13.71 0.48 -24.07
N GLU A 114 13.56 -0.52 -24.95
CA GLU A 114 12.38 -1.41 -24.96
C GLU A 114 12.23 -2.17 -23.64
N THR A 115 13.34 -2.74 -23.10
CA THR A 115 13.30 -3.52 -21.85
C THR A 115 12.94 -2.66 -20.63
N ILE A 116 13.36 -1.39 -20.62
CA ILE A 116 12.98 -0.44 -19.55
C ILE A 116 11.50 -0.07 -19.69
N LEU A 117 11.03 0.21 -20.90
CA LEU A 117 9.63 0.55 -21.15
C LEU A 117 8.66 -0.57 -20.74
N ASP A 118 8.97 -1.82 -21.09
CA ASP A 118 8.10 -2.96 -20.76
C ASP A 118 8.01 -3.20 -19.25
N ASN A 119 9.13 -3.11 -18.52
CA ASN A 119 9.13 -3.19 -17.06
C ASN A 119 8.38 -2.04 -16.42
N HIS A 120 8.51 -0.83 -16.96
CA HIS A 120 7.76 0.33 -16.48
C HIS A 120 6.25 0.10 -16.63
N ILE A 121 5.79 -0.42 -17.77
CA ILE A 121 4.37 -0.73 -18.02
C ILE A 121 3.84 -1.76 -17.01
N GLU A 122 4.57 -2.85 -16.77
CA GLU A 122 4.15 -3.89 -15.83
C GLU A 122 4.13 -3.40 -14.38
N PHE A 123 5.14 -2.62 -13.98
CA PHE A 123 5.15 -1.97 -12.66
C PHE A 123 3.97 -1.02 -12.49
N PHE A 124 3.65 -0.23 -13.51
CA PHE A 124 2.53 0.71 -13.47
C PHE A 124 1.18 -0.01 -13.38
N LYS A 125 1.00 -1.12 -14.11
CA LYS A 125 -0.19 -1.96 -14.01
C LYS A 125 -0.37 -2.53 -12.61
N LEU A 126 0.71 -3.07 -12.03
CA LEU A 126 0.72 -3.64 -10.69
C LEU A 126 0.30 -2.61 -9.64
N VAL A 127 0.90 -1.42 -9.68
CA VAL A 127 0.56 -0.33 -8.76
C VAL A 127 -0.90 0.11 -8.94
N ARG A 128 -1.37 0.23 -10.17
CA ARG A 128 -2.75 0.68 -10.48
C ARG A 128 -3.81 -0.33 -10.02
N CYS A 129 -3.54 -1.63 -10.19
CA CYS A 129 -4.37 -2.70 -9.67
C CYS A 129 -4.37 -2.71 -8.13
N PHE A 130 -3.20 -2.49 -7.52
CA PHE A 130 -3.04 -2.54 -6.07
C PHE A 130 -3.73 -1.37 -5.35
N LEU A 131 -3.66 -0.16 -5.91
CA LEU A 131 -4.19 1.06 -5.29
C LEU A 131 -5.64 1.36 -5.69
N ASN A 132 -6.33 0.38 -6.29
CA ASN A 132 -7.74 0.44 -6.68
C ASN A 132 -8.12 1.74 -7.41
N ASN A 133 -7.23 2.21 -8.29
CA ASN A 133 -7.39 3.45 -9.05
C ASN A 133 -7.51 4.75 -8.22
N ASP A 134 -7.03 4.80 -6.96
CA ASP A 134 -7.04 6.02 -6.14
C ASP A 134 -6.22 7.13 -6.83
N GLN A 135 -6.92 8.21 -7.22
CA GLN A 135 -6.35 9.32 -7.98
C GLN A 135 -5.19 10.02 -7.26
N HIS A 136 -5.17 10.08 -5.92
CA HIS A 136 -4.07 10.69 -5.19
C HIS A 136 -2.79 9.87 -5.33
N PHE A 137 -2.92 8.55 -5.30
CA PHE A 137 -1.79 7.65 -5.44
C PHE A 137 -1.29 7.57 -6.89
N ILE A 138 -2.19 7.57 -7.88
CA ILE A 138 -1.80 7.65 -9.29
C ILE A 138 -1.03 8.95 -9.57
N ALA A 139 -1.45 10.07 -8.97
CA ALA A 139 -0.76 11.35 -9.12
C ALA A 139 0.64 11.34 -8.47
N ALA A 140 0.76 10.79 -7.25
CA ALA A 140 2.05 10.60 -6.58
C ALA A 140 2.99 9.73 -7.43
N LEU A 141 2.50 8.57 -7.89
CA LEU A 141 3.30 7.66 -8.71
C LEU A 141 3.73 8.29 -10.05
N ASN A 142 2.84 9.02 -10.74
CA ASN A 142 3.19 9.75 -11.96
C ASN A 142 4.31 10.76 -11.71
N LYS A 143 4.28 11.45 -10.56
CA LYS A 143 5.33 12.40 -10.17
C LYS A 143 6.65 11.69 -9.89
N THR A 144 6.61 10.55 -9.19
CA THR A 144 7.80 9.74 -8.93
C THR A 144 8.39 9.22 -10.24
N CYS A 145 7.56 8.65 -11.13
CA CYS A 145 7.93 8.18 -12.46
C CYS A 145 8.50 9.28 -13.37
N GLY A 146 7.99 10.51 -13.27
CA GLY A 146 8.51 11.68 -13.98
C GLY A 146 9.94 12.06 -13.57
N ASN A 147 10.39 11.69 -12.36
CA ASN A 147 11.77 11.94 -11.89
C ASN A 147 12.78 10.88 -12.37
N PHE A 148 12.34 9.82 -13.05
CA PHE A 148 13.24 8.79 -13.60
C PHE A 148 13.77 9.14 -14.99
N TYR A 149 13.25 10.19 -15.62
CA TYR A 149 13.65 10.69 -16.93
C TYR A 149 14.45 11.98 -16.82
#